data_AF-A0A7Y2HNE5-F1
#
_entry.id   AF-A0A7Y2HNE5-F1
#
_cell.length_a   1.000
_cell.length_b   1.000
_cell.length_c   1.000
_cell.angle_alpha   90.00
_cell.angle_beta   90.00
_cell.angle_gamma   90.00
#
_symmetry.space_group_name_H-M   'P 1'
#
loop_
_entity.id
_entity.type
_entity.pdbx_description
1 polymer ?
#
loop_
_entity_poly.entity_id
_entity_poly.type
_entity_poly.pdbx_seq_one_letter_code
_entity_poly.pdbx_strand_id
1 'polypeptide(L)'
;MTRAAHQGLRDLRGAAPLVWFYLATPVFALIDAAGWGPLRAAGIEDGSVRAAYYAALFLLGLWARARPAAAAPIAVVEGSTNLVLLFLSVLGPIWGLLEVPDDANAVVEGLPARIVNLVLVGSVVILGIRRSIGSVAGTRARGRRP
;
A
#
# COMPACT_ATOMS: atom_id res chain seq x y z
N MET A 1 3.03 19.43 -31.76
CA MET A 1 3.06 18.12 -31.06
C MET A 1 3.82 18.12 -29.72
N THR A 2 4.19 19.26 -29.12
CA THR A 2 5.22 19.30 -28.06
C THR A 2 4.72 19.45 -26.60
N ARG A 3 3.51 19.98 -26.34
CA ARG A 3 3.03 20.19 -24.94
C ARG A 3 2.44 18.96 -24.25
N ALA A 4 1.68 18.13 -24.97
CA ALA A 4 1.04 16.94 -24.40
C ALA A 4 2.08 15.86 -23.99
N ALA A 5 3.12 15.66 -24.79
CA ALA A 5 4.20 14.72 -24.50
C ALA A 5 5.01 15.12 -23.26
N HIS A 6 5.31 16.42 -23.09
CA HIS A 6 6.02 16.91 -21.90
C HIS A 6 5.19 16.79 -20.62
N GLN A 7 3.87 16.89 -20.72
CA GLN A 7 2.99 16.78 -19.56
C GLN A 7 2.89 15.31 -19.09
N GLY A 8 2.74 14.37 -20.03
CA GLY A 8 2.75 12.93 -19.70
C GLY A 8 4.05 12.47 -19.04
N LEU A 9 5.20 12.99 -19.47
CA LEU A 9 6.51 12.68 -18.87
C LEU A 9 6.66 13.20 -17.42
N ARG A 10 6.05 14.34 -17.08
CA ARG A 10 6.05 14.87 -15.71
C ARG A 10 5.14 14.05 -14.79
N ASP A 11 3.97 13.67 -15.28
CA ASP A 11 3.02 12.84 -14.52
C ASP A 11 3.59 11.43 -14.24
N LEU A 12 4.31 10.85 -15.20
CA LEU A 12 5.02 9.59 -15.03
C LEU A 12 6.13 9.65 -13.97
N ARG A 13 6.94 10.72 -13.97
CA ARG A 13 7.99 10.94 -12.95
C ARG A 13 7.39 11.16 -11.56
N GLY A 14 6.25 11.83 -11.48
CA GLY A 14 5.54 12.07 -10.22
C GLY A 14 4.94 10.80 -9.63
N ALA A 15 4.33 9.92 -10.45
CA ALA A 15 3.69 8.70 -9.98
C ALA A 15 4.68 7.52 -9.76
N ALA A 16 5.87 7.58 -10.34
CA ALA A 16 6.83 6.47 -10.37
C ALA A 16 7.06 5.78 -9.01
N PRO A 17 7.24 6.48 -7.87
CA PRO A 17 7.47 5.79 -6.60
C PRO A 17 6.31 4.92 -6.12
N LEU A 18 5.06 5.34 -6.36
CA LEU A 18 3.88 4.52 -6.00
C LEU A 18 3.78 3.31 -6.91
N VAL A 19 3.96 3.52 -8.22
CA VAL A 19 3.91 2.45 -9.21
C VAL A 19 4.98 1.39 -8.90
N TRP A 20 6.22 1.81 -8.62
CA TRP A 20 7.30 0.89 -8.26
C TRP A 20 7.01 0.11 -6.97
N PHE A 21 6.40 0.75 -5.97
CA PHE A 21 5.99 0.06 -4.75
C PHE A 21 5.00 -1.09 -5.03
N TYR A 22 4.02 -0.89 -5.91
CA TYR A 22 3.10 -1.97 -6.31
C TYR A 22 3.75 -3.01 -7.22
N LEU A 23 4.64 -2.61 -8.13
CA LEU A 23 5.37 -3.56 -8.97
C LEU A 23 6.37 -4.40 -8.17
N ALA A 24 6.82 -3.93 -7.02
CA ALA A 24 7.65 -4.69 -6.09
C ALA A 24 6.87 -5.73 -5.28
N THR A 25 5.54 -5.86 -5.45
CA THR A 25 4.73 -6.85 -4.71
C THR A 25 5.20 -8.30 -4.80
N PRO A 26 5.69 -8.80 -5.94
CA PRO A 26 6.26 -10.15 -6.01
C PRO A 26 7.45 -10.35 -5.06
N VAL A 27 8.25 -9.30 -4.81
CA VAL A 27 9.36 -9.37 -3.84
C VAL A 27 8.80 -9.52 -2.42
N PHE A 28 7.74 -8.80 -2.06
CA PHE A 28 7.09 -8.97 -0.77
C PHE A 28 6.48 -10.37 -0.60
N ALA A 29 5.90 -10.92 -1.67
CA ALA A 29 5.38 -12.30 -1.66
C ALA A 29 6.50 -13.34 -1.43
N LEU A 30 7.67 -13.15 -2.05
CA LEU A 30 8.83 -14.02 -1.83
C LEU A 30 9.38 -13.91 -0.40
N ILE A 31 9.44 -12.70 0.16
CA ILE A 31 9.91 -12.49 1.53
C ILE A 31 8.96 -13.13 2.55
N ASP A 32 7.65 -12.96 2.34
CA ASP A 32 6.62 -13.62 3.15
C ASP A 32 6.70 -15.15 3.06
N ALA A 33 6.86 -15.69 1.84
CA ALA A 33 7.07 -17.13 1.63
C ALA A 33 8.37 -17.67 2.27
N ALA A 34 9.38 -16.81 2.46
CA ALA A 34 10.63 -17.16 3.15
C ALA A 34 10.50 -17.14 4.69
N GLY A 35 9.30 -16.90 5.24
CA GLY A 35 9.04 -16.97 6.69
C GLY A 35 9.25 -15.66 7.45
N TRP A 36 9.45 -14.54 6.76
CA TRP A 36 9.57 -13.22 7.39
C TRP A 36 8.21 -12.60 7.78
N GLY A 37 7.12 -13.31 7.48
CA GLY A 37 5.76 -12.91 7.78
C GLY A 37 5.18 -11.89 6.80
N PRO A 38 3.91 -11.50 7.03
CA PRO A 38 3.10 -10.77 6.05
C PRO A 38 3.43 -9.27 6.02
N LEU A 39 4.55 -8.90 5.40
CA LEU A 39 5.05 -7.52 5.33
C LEU A 39 4.10 -6.52 4.65
N ARG A 40 3.17 -7.01 3.80
CA ARG A 40 2.17 -6.18 3.10
C ARG A 40 0.73 -6.59 3.33
N ALA A 41 0.46 -7.68 4.03
CA ALA A 41 -0.90 -8.21 4.18
C ALA A 41 -1.15 -8.61 5.63
N ALA A 42 -0.66 -7.79 6.56
CA ALA A 42 -0.80 -8.04 7.98
C ALA A 42 -2.31 -8.16 8.30
N GLY A 43 -2.71 -9.27 8.90
CA GLY A 43 -4.12 -9.60 9.18
C GLY A 43 -4.76 -10.60 8.21
N ILE A 44 -4.07 -11.02 7.14
CA ILE A 44 -4.51 -12.15 6.31
C ILE A 44 -3.69 -13.38 6.71
N GLU A 45 -4.27 -14.23 7.55
CA GLU A 45 -3.66 -15.47 8.07
C GLU A 45 -3.50 -16.52 6.95
N ASP A 46 -4.54 -16.70 6.13
CA ASP A 46 -4.58 -17.68 5.05
C ASP A 46 -3.60 -17.32 3.91
N GLY A 47 -2.63 -18.22 3.66
CA GLY A 47 -1.60 -18.03 2.65
C GLY A 47 -2.12 -17.93 1.21
N SER A 48 -3.22 -18.62 0.89
CA SER A 48 -3.84 -18.57 -0.45
C SER A 48 -4.53 -17.23 -0.69
N VAL A 49 -5.24 -16.72 0.31
CA VAL A 49 -5.87 -15.40 0.27
C VAL A 49 -4.80 -14.31 0.18
N ARG A 50 -3.70 -14.48 0.91
CA ARG A 50 -2.56 -13.56 0.88
C ARG A 50 -1.86 -13.53 -0.48
N ALA A 51 -1.67 -14.69 -1.11
CA ALA A 51 -1.14 -14.78 -2.47
C ALA A 51 -2.07 -14.09 -3.50
N ALA A 52 -3.38 -14.30 -3.39
CA ALA A 52 -4.36 -13.61 -4.23
C ALA A 52 -4.33 -12.09 -4.03
N TYR A 53 -4.20 -11.63 -2.78
CA TYR A 53 -4.03 -10.22 -2.46
C TYR A 53 -2.75 -9.64 -3.11
N TYR A 54 -1.61 -10.32 -3.00
CA TYR A 54 -0.38 -9.90 -3.67
C TYR A 54 -0.49 -9.86 -5.19
N ALA A 55 -1.17 -10.84 -5.80
CA ALA A 55 -1.44 -10.81 -7.23
C ALA A 55 -2.29 -9.59 -7.63
N ALA A 56 -3.35 -9.29 -6.87
CA ALA A 56 -4.20 -8.14 -7.12
C ALA A 56 -3.42 -6.82 -7.01
N LEU A 57 -2.57 -6.67 -6.00
CA LEU A 57 -1.71 -5.50 -5.81
C LEU A 57 -0.71 -5.32 -6.96
N PHE A 58 -0.13 -6.40 -7.46
CA PHE A 58 0.76 -6.36 -8.62
C PHE A 58 0.02 -5.91 -9.89
N LEU A 59 -1.19 -6.44 -10.12
CA LEU A 59 -2.05 -6.01 -11.23
C LEU A 59 -2.45 -4.53 -11.11
N LEU A 60 -2.73 -4.04 -9.90
CA LEU A 60 -2.96 -2.62 -9.64
C LEU A 60 -1.72 -1.79 -9.98
N GLY A 61 -0.51 -2.30 -9.71
CA GLY A 61 0.74 -1.67 -10.13
C GLY A 61 0.89 -1.57 -11.64
N LEU A 62 0.58 -2.65 -12.38
CA LEU A 62 0.56 -2.65 -13.84
C LEU A 62 -0.49 -1.67 -14.39
N TRP A 63 -1.67 -1.63 -13.79
CA TRP A 63 -2.73 -0.70 -14.18
C TRP A 63 -2.35 0.75 -13.90
N ALA A 64 -1.75 1.04 -12.73
CA ALA A 64 -1.25 2.35 -12.37
C ALA A 64 -0.09 2.80 -13.27
N ARG A 65 0.71 1.87 -13.78
CA ARG A 65 1.74 2.16 -14.80
C ARG A 65 1.10 2.62 -16.12
N ALA A 66 0.03 1.96 -16.55
CA ALA A 66 -0.72 2.36 -17.75
C ALA A 66 -1.55 3.65 -17.53
N ARG A 67 -1.98 3.92 -16.29
CA ARG A 67 -2.78 5.09 -15.91
C ARG A 67 -2.20 5.78 -14.68
N PRO A 68 -1.14 6.59 -14.82
CA PRO A 68 -0.43 7.22 -13.70
C PRO A 68 -1.33 8.09 -12.79
N ALA A 69 -2.38 8.69 -13.36
CA ALA A 69 -3.36 9.47 -12.61
C ALA A 69 -4.12 8.64 -11.55
N ALA A 70 -4.27 7.33 -11.75
CA ALA A 70 -4.93 6.43 -10.81
C ALA A 70 -4.00 5.98 -9.66
N ALA A 71 -2.68 6.18 -9.77
CA ALA A 71 -1.72 5.67 -8.78
C ALA A 71 -1.94 6.25 -7.37
N ALA A 72 -2.23 7.55 -7.28
CA ALA A 72 -2.47 8.23 -6.00
C ALA A 72 -3.75 7.75 -5.29
N PRO A 73 -4.94 7.72 -5.92
CA PRO A 73 -6.15 7.22 -5.25
C PRO A 73 -6.04 5.73 -4.91
N ILE A 74 -5.42 4.89 -5.75
CA ILE A 74 -5.15 3.48 -5.43
C ILE A 74 -4.31 3.39 -4.15
N ALA A 75 -3.22 4.17 -4.06
CA ALA A 75 -2.34 4.21 -2.89
C ALA A 75 -3.06 4.57 -1.59
N VAL A 76 -3.99 5.53 -1.65
CA VAL A 76 -4.76 5.93 -0.47
C VAL A 76 -5.76 4.85 -0.07
N VAL A 77 -6.53 4.32 -1.01
CA VAL A 77 -7.57 3.32 -0.70
C VAL A 77 -6.93 2.03 -0.19
N GLU A 78 -6.02 1.45 -0.98
CA GLU A 78 -5.39 0.18 -0.61
C GLU A 78 -4.56 0.30 0.65
N GLY A 79 -3.75 1.37 0.78
CA GLY A 79 -2.95 1.57 1.97
C GLY A 79 -3.81 1.78 3.22
N SER A 80 -4.96 2.47 3.12
CA SER A 80 -5.89 2.61 4.25
C SER A 80 -6.52 1.28 4.63
N THR A 81 -6.95 0.47 3.67
CA THR A 81 -7.46 -0.88 3.91
C THR A 81 -6.41 -1.74 4.60
N ASN A 82 -5.16 -1.68 4.14
CA ASN A 82 -4.04 -2.41 4.70
C ASN A 82 -3.74 -2.00 6.14
N LEU A 83 -3.78 -0.69 6.45
CA LEU A 83 -3.65 -0.20 7.83
C LEU A 83 -4.79 -0.70 8.72
N VAL A 84 -6.03 -0.76 8.24
CA VAL A 84 -7.15 -1.33 9.02
C VAL A 84 -6.90 -2.82 9.31
N LEU A 85 -6.49 -3.59 8.29
CA LEU A 85 -6.16 -5.01 8.48
C LEU A 85 -5.00 -5.20 9.47
N LEU A 86 -3.98 -4.35 9.39
CA LEU A 86 -2.87 -4.32 10.33
C LEU A 86 -3.36 -4.04 11.76
N PHE A 87 -4.23 -3.05 11.96
CA PHE A 87 -4.83 -2.77 13.27
C PHE A 87 -5.60 -3.97 13.81
N LEU A 88 -6.43 -4.61 12.98
CA LEU A 88 -7.16 -5.82 13.36
C LEU A 88 -6.22 -6.97 13.71
N SER A 89 -5.09 -7.11 13.00
CA SER A 89 -4.08 -8.14 13.27
C SER A 89 -3.36 -7.97 14.60
N VAL A 90 -3.40 -6.76 15.20
CA VAL A 90 -2.83 -6.46 16.51
C VAL A 90 -3.90 -6.55 17.59
N LEU A 91 -5.07 -5.93 17.36
CA LEU A 91 -6.14 -5.87 18.34
C LEU A 91 -6.80 -7.23 18.59
N GLY A 92 -6.97 -8.05 17.55
CA GLY A 92 -7.56 -9.38 17.66
C GLY A 92 -6.83 -10.25 18.68
N PRO A 93 -5.50 -10.45 18.54
CA PRO A 93 -4.73 -11.20 19.52
C PRO A 93 -4.73 -10.58 20.92
N ILE A 94 -4.66 -9.25 21.05
CA ILE A 94 -4.71 -8.57 22.36
C ILE A 94 -6.01 -8.88 23.10
N TRP A 95 -7.15 -8.89 22.40
CA TRP A 95 -8.42 -9.29 23.01
C TRP A 95 -8.45 -10.79 23.34
N GLY A 96 -7.86 -11.64 22.50
CA GLY A 96 -7.75 -13.07 22.77
C GLY A 96 -6.93 -13.41 24.02
N LEU A 97 -5.95 -12.58 24.41
CA LEU A 97 -5.19 -12.76 25.65
C LEU A 97 -6.06 -12.70 26.92
N LEU A 98 -7.25 -12.10 26.85
CA LEU A 98 -8.20 -12.11 27.97
C LEU A 98 -8.81 -13.50 28.21
N GLU A 99 -8.82 -14.35 27.18
CA GLU A 99 -9.40 -15.69 27.21
C GLU A 99 -8.34 -16.78 27.37
N VAL A 100 -7.16 -16.62 26.75
CA VAL A 100 -6.04 -17.58 26.81
C VAL A 100 -4.72 -16.85 27.10
N PRO A 101 -4.28 -16.77 28.36
CA PRO A 101 -3.12 -15.96 28.77
C PRO A 101 -1.76 -16.42 28.23
N ASP A 102 -1.62 -17.70 27.85
CA ASP A 102 -0.33 -18.30 27.46
C ASP A 102 0.13 -17.93 26.03
N ASP A 103 -0.68 -17.20 25.26
CA ASP A 103 -0.40 -16.89 23.85
C ASP A 103 0.37 -15.57 23.62
N ALA A 104 0.89 -14.94 24.69
CA ALA A 104 1.60 -13.67 24.61
C ALA A 104 2.85 -13.73 23.70
N ASN A 105 3.51 -14.89 23.62
CA ASN A 105 4.69 -15.07 22.77
C ASN A 105 4.36 -14.98 21.27
N ALA A 106 3.24 -15.54 20.83
CA ALA A 106 2.79 -15.47 19.44
C ALA A 106 2.49 -14.02 19.01
N VAL A 107 1.99 -13.18 19.93
CA VAL A 107 1.77 -11.75 19.68
C VAL A 107 3.11 -11.04 19.43
N VAL A 108 4.11 -11.31 20.27
CA VAL A 108 5.44 -10.66 20.21
C VAL A 108 6.21 -11.07 18.95
N GLU A 109 6.17 -12.35 18.58
CA GLU A 109 6.85 -12.86 17.38
C GLU A 109 6.36 -12.18 16.09
N GLY A 110 5.08 -11.82 16.02
CA GLY A 110 4.50 -11.13 14.85
C GLY A 110 4.78 -9.61 14.79
N LEU A 111 5.27 -8.98 15.86
CA LEU A 111 5.43 -7.52 15.92
C LEU A 111 6.42 -6.94 14.88
N PRO A 112 7.61 -7.54 14.62
CA PRO A 112 8.56 -6.97 13.67
C PRO A 112 7.96 -6.81 12.27
N ALA A 113 7.28 -7.84 11.76
CA ALA A 113 6.63 -7.80 10.45
C ALA A 113 5.52 -6.73 10.39
N ARG A 114 4.73 -6.60 11.46
CA ARG A 114 3.67 -5.59 11.61
C ARG A 114 4.23 -4.16 11.63
N ILE A 115 5.36 -3.93 12.31
CA ILE A 115 6.04 -2.62 12.35
C ILE A 115 6.57 -2.27 10.96
N VAL A 116 7.21 -3.23 10.27
CA VAL A 116 7.69 -3.01 8.89
C VAL A 116 6.52 -2.70 7.96
N ASN A 117 5.41 -3.44 8.05
CA ASN A 117 4.18 -3.14 7.31
C ASN A 117 3.70 -1.70 7.58
N LEU A 118 3.56 -1.31 8.85
CA LEU A 118 3.14 0.03 9.25
C LEU A 118 3.98 1.12 8.59
N VAL A 119 5.30 0.99 8.67
CA VAL A 119 6.24 1.97 8.12
C VAL A 119 6.14 2.04 6.60
N LEU A 120 6.10 0.89 5.92
CA LEU A 120 6.01 0.83 4.45
C LEU A 120 4.67 1.38 3.96
N VAL A 121 3.56 0.86 4.45
CA VAL A 121 2.21 1.22 4.02
C VAL A 121 1.89 2.65 4.43
N GLY A 122 2.22 3.05 5.66
CA GLY A 122 2.04 4.42 6.14
C GLY A 122 2.77 5.45 5.28
N SER A 123 4.02 5.16 4.89
CA SER A 123 4.79 6.02 4.00
C SER A 123 4.13 6.17 2.62
N VAL A 124 3.61 5.07 2.07
CA VAL A 124 2.92 5.05 0.77
C VAL A 124 1.61 5.83 0.81
N VAL A 125 0.82 5.69 1.89
CA VAL A 125 -0.42 6.46 2.09
C VAL A 125 -0.11 7.96 2.18
N ILE A 126 0.88 8.36 2.98
CA ILE A 126 1.29 9.78 3.10
C ILE A 126 1.69 10.34 1.73
N LEU A 127 2.50 9.61 0.97
CA LEU A 127 2.88 10.00 -0.39
C LEU A 127 1.67 10.09 -1.33
N GLY A 128 0.73 9.14 -1.24
CA GLY A 128 -0.52 9.13 -1.99
C GLY A 128 -1.38 10.36 -1.73
N ILE A 129 -1.59 10.70 -0.45
CA ILE A 129 -2.38 11.87 -0.02
C ILE A 129 -1.73 13.16 -0.53
N ARG A 130 -0.42 13.35 -0.31
CA ARG A 130 0.30 14.56 -0.77
C ARG A 130 0.15 14.78 -2.27
N ARG A 131 0.15 13.69 -3.06
CA ARG A 131 -0.02 13.74 -4.52
C ARG A 131 -1.47 13.99 -4.93
N SER A 132 -2.44 13.39 -4.23
CA SER A 132 -3.86 13.61 -4.46
C SER A 132 -4.26 15.07 -4.23
N ILE A 133 -3.74 15.70 -3.17
CA ILE A 133 -3.98 17.13 -2.91
C ILE A 133 -3.37 18.00 -4.02
N GLY A 134 -2.14 17.69 -4.46
CA GLY A 134 -1.45 18.43 -5.52
C GLY A 134 -2.18 18.40 -6.87
N SER A 135 -2.79 17.25 -7.23
CA SER A 135 -3.54 17.13 -8.49
C SER A 135 -4.84 17.94 -8.48
N VAL A 136 -5.55 17.99 -7.35
CA VAL A 136 -6.77 18.80 -7.18
C VAL A 136 -6.45 20.30 -7.23
N ALA A 137 -5.38 20.73 -6.56
CA ALA A 137 -4.95 22.13 -6.56
C ALA A 137 -4.56 22.63 -7.97
N GLY A 138 -3.84 21.80 -8.74
CA GLY A 138 -3.46 22.14 -10.12
C GLY A 138 -4.65 22.25 -11.08
N THR A 139 -5.72 21.47 -10.85
CA THR A 139 -6.94 21.49 -11.68
C THR A 139 -7.73 22.79 -11.47
N ARG A 140 -7.84 23.27 -10.22
CA ARG A 140 -8.48 24.56 -9.90
C ARG A 140 -7.75 25.77 -10.49
N ALA A 141 -6.42 25.74 -10.54
CA ALA A 141 -5.62 26.84 -11.10
C ALA A 141 -5.78 26.98 -12.63
N ARG A 142 -6.09 25.89 -13.35
CA ARG A 142 -6.33 25.91 -14.80
C ARG A 142 -7.71 26.40 -15.20
N GLY A 143 -8.75 26.12 -14.40
CA GLY A 143 -10.12 26.59 -14.65
C GLY A 143 -10.34 28.08 -14.40
N ARG A 144 -9.34 28.80 -13.87
CA ARG A 144 -9.41 30.22 -13.49
C ARG A 144 -8.76 31.17 -14.49
N ARG A 145 -8.29 30.69 -15.64
CA ARG A 145 -7.73 31.54 -16.69
C ARG A 145 -8.88 32.01 -17.59
N PRO A 146 -9.19 33.33 -17.62
CA PRO A 146 -10.18 33.89 -18.53
C PRO A 146 -9.74 33.80 -19.99
#